data_AF-A0AAU1U3D1-F1
#
_entry.id   AF-A0AAU1U3D1-F1
#
_cell.length_a   1.000
_cell.length_b   1.000
_cell.length_c   1.000
_cell.angle_alpha   90.00
_cell.angle_beta   90.00
_cell.angle_gamma   90.00
#
_symmetry.space_group_name_H-M   'P 1'
#
loop_
_entity.id
_entity.type
_entity.pdbx_description
1 polymer ?
#
loop_
_entity_poly.entity_id
_entity_poly.type
_entity_poly.pdbx_seq_one_letter_code
_entity_poly.pdbx_strand_id
1 'polypeptide(L)'
;MNLNDLSSLMKRRQDGGLSFERFRSDPALTALRWPDDVLRDFLFDHGDNGPFVDEYGDLDLTAITWTLETIPSADFLTMPTGESEVGLIEHFAKNPVHWVAVRAPEVGRHWEDHGTWLRPPLLIDRGLLAPVSGGLQVLEGRTRVGVLRGRLREQLHVAPEHQAWVGRS
;
A
#
# COMPACT_ATOMS: atom_id res chain seq x y z
N MET A 1 -2.34 -8.97 17.90
CA MET A 1 -3.27 -9.59 16.93
C MET A 1 -2.62 -9.51 15.57
N ASN A 2 -2.59 -10.59 14.79
CA ASN A 2 -1.94 -10.65 13.49
C ASN A 2 -2.89 -11.11 12.36
N LEU A 3 -2.40 -11.26 11.13
CA LEU A 3 -3.26 -11.68 10.00
C LEU A 3 -3.76 -13.12 10.17
N ASN A 4 -2.96 -14.00 10.79
CA ASN A 4 -3.35 -15.38 11.06
C ASN A 4 -4.55 -15.46 12.01
N ASP A 5 -4.60 -14.57 13.02
CA ASP A 5 -5.74 -14.43 13.93
C ASP A 5 -7.03 -14.02 13.20
N LEU A 6 -6.92 -13.32 12.06
CA LEU A 6 -8.04 -12.83 11.26
C LEU A 6 -8.46 -13.79 10.13
N SER A 7 -7.82 -14.95 9.99
CA SER A 7 -8.07 -15.92 8.90
C SER A 7 -9.54 -16.30 8.70
N SER A 8 -10.31 -16.47 9.79
CA SER A 8 -11.74 -16.78 9.72
C SER A 8 -12.57 -15.62 9.16
N LEU A 9 -12.18 -14.38 9.47
CA LEU A 9 -12.82 -13.18 8.92
C LEU A 9 -12.50 -13.03 7.43
N MET A 10 -11.25 -13.30 7.05
CA MET A 10 -10.82 -13.26 5.63
C MET A 10 -11.55 -14.30 4.79
N LYS A 11 -11.71 -15.53 5.28
CA LYS A 11 -12.47 -16.57 4.59
C LYS A 11 -13.93 -16.17 4.32
N ARG A 12 -14.59 -15.59 5.33
CA ARG A 12 -15.98 -15.08 5.17
C ARG A 12 -16.08 -13.96 4.14
N ARG A 13 -15.06 -13.12 4.01
CA ARG A 13 -14.97 -12.09 2.97
C ARG A 13 -14.85 -12.75 1.58
N GLN A 14 -13.96 -13.72 1.41
CA GLN A 14 -13.72 -14.43 0.13
C GLN A 14 -14.97 -15.14 -0.40
N ASP A 15 -15.78 -15.72 0.48
CA ASP A 15 -17.03 -16.42 0.12
C ASP A 15 -18.12 -15.46 -0.42
N GLY A 16 -17.78 -14.18 -0.67
CA GLY A 16 -18.71 -13.11 -1.05
C GLY A 16 -19.61 -12.66 0.11
N GLY A 17 -19.32 -13.11 1.33
CA GLY A 17 -20.20 -12.96 2.49
C GLY A 17 -20.15 -11.58 3.16
N LEU A 18 -19.18 -10.73 2.82
CA LEU A 18 -18.97 -9.44 3.48
C LEU A 18 -18.70 -8.31 2.49
N SER A 19 -19.55 -7.28 2.51
CA SER A 19 -19.20 -5.96 1.99
C SER A 19 -18.13 -5.32 2.87
N PHE A 20 -17.39 -4.34 2.33
CA PHE A 20 -16.41 -3.59 3.12
C PHE A 20 -17.03 -2.96 4.39
N GLU A 21 -18.27 -2.45 4.30
CA GLU A 21 -18.98 -1.89 5.47
C GLU A 21 -19.22 -2.90 6.58
N ARG A 22 -19.59 -4.14 6.23
CA ARG A 22 -19.77 -5.21 7.21
C ARG A 22 -18.44 -5.71 7.76
N PHE A 23 -17.43 -5.78 6.90
CA PHE A 23 -16.08 -6.18 7.27
C PHE A 23 -15.47 -5.20 8.29
N ARG A 24 -15.44 -3.90 7.99
CA ARG A 24 -14.87 -2.87 8.89
C ARG A 24 -15.60 -2.72 10.22
N SER A 25 -16.83 -3.23 10.31
CA SER A 25 -17.65 -3.21 11.53
C SER A 25 -17.36 -4.38 12.47
N ASP A 26 -16.51 -5.33 12.08
CA ASP A 26 -16.12 -6.43 12.96
C ASP A 26 -15.39 -5.89 14.22
N PRO A 27 -15.76 -6.33 15.43
CA PRO A 27 -15.16 -5.84 16.67
C PRO A 27 -13.62 -5.90 16.68
N ALA A 28 -13.03 -6.96 16.12
CA ALA A 28 -11.58 -7.11 16.05
C ALA A 28 -10.94 -5.99 15.21
N LEU A 29 -11.57 -5.60 14.11
CA LEU A 29 -11.07 -4.53 13.24
C LEU A 29 -11.34 -3.13 13.82
N THR A 30 -12.51 -2.92 14.44
CA THR A 30 -12.81 -1.64 15.08
C THR A 30 -11.84 -1.32 16.23
N ALA A 31 -11.32 -2.34 16.91
CA ALA A 31 -10.33 -2.18 17.97
C ALA A 31 -8.99 -1.63 17.48
N LEU A 32 -8.62 -1.87 16.21
CA LEU A 32 -7.40 -1.34 15.59
C LEU A 32 -7.43 0.17 15.40
N ARG A 33 -8.63 0.75 15.22
CA ARG A 33 -8.81 2.19 14.90
C ARG A 33 -8.04 2.65 13.66
N TRP A 34 -7.75 1.75 12.75
CA TRP A 34 -7.08 2.09 11.49
C TRP A 34 -8.02 2.87 10.57
N PRO A 35 -7.50 3.79 9.73
CA PRO A 35 -8.28 4.47 8.71
C PRO A 35 -8.95 3.50 7.74
N ASP A 36 -10.14 3.85 7.23
CA ASP A 36 -10.89 3.01 6.30
C ASP A 36 -10.09 2.66 5.04
N ASP A 37 -9.28 3.59 4.51
CA ASP A 37 -8.41 3.34 3.36
C ASP A 37 -7.37 2.25 3.65
N VAL A 38 -6.76 2.28 4.84
CA VAL A 38 -5.78 1.29 5.26
C VAL A 38 -6.45 -0.05 5.52
N LEU A 39 -7.59 -0.07 6.23
CA LEU A 39 -8.35 -1.31 6.45
C LEU A 39 -8.77 -1.95 5.12
N ARG A 40 -9.17 -1.12 4.14
CA ARG A 40 -9.53 -1.60 2.82
C ARG A 40 -8.31 -2.21 2.12
N ASP A 41 -7.28 -1.41 1.92
CA ASP A 41 -6.17 -1.81 1.07
C ASP A 41 -5.35 -2.93 1.75
N PHE A 42 -5.01 -2.81 3.05
CA PHE A 42 -4.18 -3.80 3.75
C PHE A 42 -4.94 -5.11 4.08
N LEU A 43 -6.15 -5.01 4.66
CA LEU A 43 -6.88 -6.18 5.15
C LEU A 43 -7.94 -6.66 4.17
N PHE A 44 -8.82 -5.77 3.72
CA PHE A 44 -9.95 -6.19 2.89
C PHE A 44 -9.50 -6.66 1.52
N ASP A 45 -8.55 -5.99 0.86
CA ASP A 45 -8.14 -6.35 -0.51
C ASP A 45 -6.97 -7.35 -0.51
N HIS A 46 -6.05 -7.25 0.45
CA HIS A 46 -4.80 -8.03 0.47
C HIS A 46 -4.62 -8.99 1.65
N GLY A 47 -5.46 -8.95 2.68
CA GLY A 47 -5.23 -9.64 3.97
C GLY A 47 -5.21 -11.18 3.93
N ASP A 48 -5.50 -11.78 2.78
CA ASP A 48 -5.41 -13.23 2.52
C ASP A 48 -4.71 -13.58 1.20
N ASN A 49 -4.00 -12.63 0.61
CA ASN A 49 -3.12 -12.88 -0.50
C ASN A 49 -1.89 -13.66 0.02
N GLY A 50 -1.67 -14.88 -0.47
CA GLY A 50 -0.64 -15.80 0.03
C GLY A 50 0.74 -15.14 0.26
N PRO A 51 1.40 -14.61 -0.80
CA PRO A 51 2.66 -13.89 -0.66
C PRO A 51 2.63 -12.72 0.35
N PHE A 52 1.52 -11.99 0.43
CA PHE A 52 1.37 -10.90 1.40
C PHE A 52 1.29 -11.43 2.84
N VAL A 53 0.56 -12.52 3.06
CA VAL A 53 0.48 -13.18 4.38
C VAL A 53 1.82 -13.81 4.76
N ASP A 54 2.54 -14.39 3.81
CA ASP A 54 3.87 -14.97 4.07
C ASP A 54 4.87 -13.90 4.57
N GLU A 55 4.77 -12.66 4.08
CA GLU A 55 5.67 -11.56 4.47
C GLU A 55 5.21 -10.77 5.70
N TYR A 56 3.90 -10.54 5.83
CA TYR A 56 3.34 -9.61 6.84
C TYR A 56 2.43 -10.30 7.85
N GLY A 57 2.30 -11.63 7.76
CA GLY A 57 1.36 -12.45 8.53
C GLY A 57 1.55 -12.37 10.04
N ASP A 58 2.80 -12.18 10.45
CA ASP A 58 3.22 -12.17 11.86
C ASP A 58 3.26 -10.77 12.48
N LEU A 59 2.94 -9.71 11.72
CA LEU A 59 2.88 -8.35 12.25
C LEU A 59 1.85 -8.25 13.37
N ASP A 60 2.23 -7.65 14.50
CA ASP A 60 1.26 -7.24 15.51
C ASP A 60 0.50 -5.99 15.04
N LEU A 61 -0.64 -6.21 14.43
CA LEU A 61 -1.52 -5.16 13.89
C LEU A 61 -1.95 -4.18 14.98
N THR A 62 -2.00 -4.59 16.25
CA THR A 62 -2.39 -3.70 17.36
C THR A 62 -1.28 -2.74 17.76
N ALA A 63 -0.04 -3.00 17.34
CA ALA A 63 1.11 -2.15 17.58
C ALA A 63 1.35 -1.15 16.44
N ILE A 64 0.55 -1.17 15.36
CA ILE A 64 0.75 -0.27 14.21
C ILE A 64 -0.22 0.90 14.28
N THR A 65 0.33 2.10 14.30
CA THR A 65 -0.38 3.35 14.09
C THR A 65 -0.17 3.81 12.65
N TRP A 66 -1.26 4.21 11.98
CA TRP A 66 -1.23 4.71 10.62
C TRP A 66 -1.44 6.22 10.56
N THR A 67 -0.49 6.91 9.93
CA THR A 67 -0.52 8.36 9.72
C THR A 67 -0.47 8.68 8.23
N LEU A 68 -1.23 9.68 7.79
CA LEU A 68 -1.11 10.21 6.43
C LEU A 68 0.04 11.21 6.42
N GLU A 69 1.15 10.86 5.79
CA GLU A 69 2.37 11.65 5.77
C GLU A 69 2.67 12.17 4.36
N THR A 70 3.28 13.35 4.28
CA THR A 70 3.80 13.92 3.02
C THR A 70 5.27 13.56 2.89
N ILE A 71 5.61 12.85 1.82
CA ILE A 71 6.95 12.28 1.58
C ILE A 71 7.54 12.89 0.29
N PRO A 72 8.78 13.40 0.32
CA PRO A 72 9.46 13.90 -0.87
C PRO A 72 9.57 12.85 -1.98
N SER A 73 9.46 13.25 -3.25
CA SER A 73 9.61 12.32 -4.38
C SER A 73 10.94 11.56 -4.37
N ALA A 74 12.00 12.20 -3.87
CA ALA A 74 13.34 11.62 -3.78
C ALA A 74 13.38 10.36 -2.91
N ASP A 75 12.60 10.32 -1.84
CA ASP A 75 12.59 9.20 -0.88
C ASP A 75 11.95 7.94 -1.50
N PHE A 76 11.07 8.10 -2.48
CA PHE A 76 10.47 6.98 -3.21
C PHE A 76 11.41 6.34 -4.23
N LEU A 77 12.51 6.98 -4.64
CA LEU A 77 13.37 6.49 -5.71
C LEU A 77 14.06 5.17 -5.38
N THR A 78 14.36 4.94 -4.10
CA THR A 78 15.08 3.77 -3.60
C THR A 78 14.26 2.90 -2.64
N MET A 79 13.03 3.32 -2.32
CA MET A 79 12.14 2.60 -1.41
C MET A 79 11.83 1.17 -1.89
N PRO A 80 12.15 0.12 -1.12
CA PRO A 80 11.89 -1.25 -1.55
C PRO A 80 10.40 -1.62 -1.46
N THR A 81 10.05 -2.77 -2.03
CA THR A 81 8.85 -3.55 -1.69
C THR A 81 9.30 -4.85 -1.01
N GLY A 82 8.35 -5.69 -0.58
CA GLY A 82 8.64 -6.99 0.01
C GLY A 82 9.42 -7.95 -0.89
N GLU A 83 10.03 -8.96 -0.27
CA GLU A 83 10.98 -9.89 -0.92
C GLU A 83 10.35 -10.68 -2.10
N SER A 84 9.10 -11.11 -1.96
CA SER A 84 8.34 -11.84 -2.98
C SER A 84 8.04 -11.00 -4.22
N GLU A 85 8.16 -9.67 -4.13
CA GLU A 85 7.87 -8.73 -5.21
C GLU A 85 9.06 -7.86 -5.62
N VAL A 86 10.27 -8.29 -5.30
CA VAL A 86 11.50 -7.61 -5.74
C VAL A 86 11.47 -7.40 -7.26
N GLY A 87 11.79 -6.16 -7.68
CA GLY A 87 11.79 -5.78 -9.10
C GLY A 87 10.43 -5.35 -9.65
N LEU A 88 9.34 -5.46 -8.88
CA LEU A 88 8.00 -5.14 -9.37
C LEU A 88 7.80 -3.63 -9.57
N ILE A 89 8.34 -2.80 -8.68
CA ILE A 89 8.31 -1.34 -8.83
C ILE A 89 9.09 -0.93 -10.09
N GLU A 90 10.26 -1.51 -10.30
CA GLU A 90 11.11 -1.27 -11.47
C GLU A 90 10.43 -1.72 -12.76
N HIS A 91 9.71 -2.85 -12.72
CA HIS A 91 8.90 -3.33 -13.83
C HIS A 91 7.85 -2.28 -14.23
N PHE A 92 7.08 -1.76 -13.25
CA PHE A 92 6.10 -0.71 -13.50
C PHE A 92 6.74 0.59 -14.01
N ALA A 93 7.92 0.95 -13.50
CA ALA A 93 8.65 2.13 -13.93
C ALA A 93 9.13 2.07 -15.39
N LYS A 94 9.13 0.90 -16.05
CA LYS A 94 9.54 0.80 -17.47
C LYS A 94 8.58 1.52 -18.42
N ASN A 95 7.28 1.52 -18.13
CA ASN A 95 6.27 2.14 -19.00
C ASN A 95 5.20 2.88 -18.18
N PRO A 96 5.56 4.04 -17.58
CA PRO A 96 4.67 4.75 -16.65
C PRO A 96 3.36 5.20 -17.31
N VAL A 97 3.42 5.66 -18.57
CA VAL A 97 2.24 6.11 -19.32
C VAL A 97 1.26 4.96 -19.55
N HIS A 98 1.74 3.77 -19.92
CA HIS A 98 0.88 2.59 -20.07
C HIS A 98 0.16 2.23 -18.77
N TRP A 99 0.89 2.17 -17.64
CA TRP A 99 0.32 1.79 -16.36
C TRP A 99 -0.72 2.78 -15.83
N VAL A 100 -0.61 4.05 -16.22
CA VAL A 100 -1.66 5.05 -15.99
C VAL A 100 -2.85 4.83 -16.94
N ALA A 101 -2.60 4.57 -18.23
CA ALA A 101 -3.64 4.42 -19.25
C ALA A 101 -4.55 3.19 -19.06
N VAL A 102 -4.04 2.12 -18.43
CA VAL A 102 -4.84 0.90 -18.11
C VAL A 102 -5.61 1.02 -16.79
N ARG A 103 -5.67 2.20 -16.18
CA ARG A 103 -6.46 2.49 -14.98
C ARG A 103 -7.71 3.29 -15.35
N ALA A 104 -8.59 3.47 -14.37
CA ALA A 104 -9.77 4.30 -14.56
C ALA A 104 -9.36 5.73 -15.00
N PRO A 105 -10.10 6.38 -15.92
CA PRO A 105 -9.68 7.66 -16.52
C PRO A 105 -9.36 8.77 -15.52
N GLU A 106 -10.01 8.79 -14.36
CA GLU A 106 -9.73 9.70 -13.25
C GLU A 106 -8.32 9.58 -12.69
N VAL A 107 -7.72 8.37 -12.69
CA VAL A 107 -6.33 8.18 -12.26
C VAL A 107 -5.39 8.87 -13.24
N GLY A 108 -5.64 8.74 -14.54
CA GLY A 108 -4.85 9.42 -15.57
C GLY A 108 -4.93 10.93 -15.49
N ARG A 109 -6.15 11.47 -15.41
CA ARG A 109 -6.35 12.91 -15.21
C ARG A 109 -5.64 13.43 -13.97
N HIS A 110 -5.74 12.72 -12.84
CA HIS A 110 -5.11 13.15 -11.60
C HIS A 110 -3.56 13.19 -11.70
N TRP A 111 -2.95 12.25 -12.41
CA TRP A 111 -1.51 12.28 -12.68
C TRP A 111 -1.09 13.43 -13.59
N GLU A 112 -1.89 13.76 -14.61
CA GLU A 112 -1.57 14.89 -15.50
C GLU A 112 -1.80 16.25 -14.82
N ASP A 113 -2.86 16.37 -14.02
CA ASP A 113 -3.24 17.63 -13.36
C ASP A 113 -2.40 17.93 -12.11
N HIS A 114 -2.01 16.88 -11.37
CA HIS A 114 -1.38 17.03 -10.05
C HIS A 114 -0.02 16.35 -9.91
N GLY A 115 0.41 15.54 -10.88
CA GLY A 115 1.71 14.87 -10.81
C GLY A 115 1.85 13.88 -9.65
N THR A 116 0.73 13.34 -9.14
CA THR A 116 0.70 12.38 -8.04
C THR A 116 -0.47 11.40 -8.19
N TRP A 117 -0.65 10.51 -7.22
CA TRP A 117 -1.69 9.50 -7.19
C TRP A 117 -3.00 10.02 -6.61
N LEU A 118 -4.12 9.49 -7.13
CA LEU A 118 -5.47 9.80 -6.65
C LEU A 118 -5.74 9.26 -5.24
N ARG A 119 -5.15 8.10 -4.90
CA ARG A 119 -5.20 7.50 -3.56
C ARG A 119 -3.78 7.28 -3.04
N PRO A 120 -3.49 7.58 -1.75
CA PRO A 120 -2.19 7.30 -1.12
C PRO A 120 -1.83 5.81 -1.12
N PRO A 121 -0.59 5.41 -1.42
CA PRO A 121 -0.12 4.04 -1.20
C PRO A 121 0.06 3.75 0.30
N LEU A 122 0.22 2.47 0.64
CA LEU A 122 0.57 2.04 1.99
C LEU A 122 2.06 1.78 2.11
N LEU A 123 2.69 2.40 3.10
CA LEU A 123 4.09 2.21 3.48
C LEU A 123 4.18 1.69 4.90
N ILE A 124 5.23 0.95 5.20
CA ILE A 124 5.53 0.50 6.56
C ILE A 124 6.97 0.83 6.95
N ASP A 125 7.15 1.20 8.21
CA ASP A 125 8.48 1.26 8.81
C ASP A 125 9.07 -0.15 8.89
N ARG A 126 10.22 -0.34 8.25
CA ARG A 126 10.93 -1.63 8.24
C ARG A 126 11.46 -2.01 9.63
N GLY A 127 11.41 -1.10 10.60
CA GLY A 127 11.63 -1.40 12.01
C GLY A 127 10.57 -2.33 12.62
N LEU A 128 9.40 -2.43 11.98
CA LEU A 128 8.31 -3.35 12.36
C LEU A 128 8.46 -4.75 11.74
N LEU A 129 9.33 -4.90 10.73
CA LEU A 129 9.49 -6.15 9.98
C LEU A 129 10.60 -7.03 10.58
N ALA A 130 10.55 -8.33 10.27
CA ALA A 130 11.63 -9.27 10.57
C ALA A 130 12.32 -9.70 9.26
N PRO A 131 13.65 -9.54 9.12
CA PRO A 131 14.57 -8.90 10.07
C PRO A 131 14.40 -7.38 10.15
N VAL A 132 14.63 -6.83 11.34
CA VAL A 132 14.53 -5.39 11.61
C VAL A 132 15.54 -4.63 10.74
N SER A 133 15.06 -3.62 10.03
CA SER A 133 15.89 -2.75 9.18
C SER A 133 15.36 -1.32 9.18
N GLY A 134 16.16 -0.38 8.66
CA GLY A 134 15.77 1.04 8.61
C GLY A 134 15.02 1.42 7.33
N GLY A 135 14.25 2.50 7.42
CA GLY A 135 13.55 3.14 6.30
C GLY A 135 12.16 2.59 6.05
N LEU A 136 11.48 3.16 5.06
CA LEU A 136 10.13 2.73 4.67
C LEU A 136 10.18 1.66 3.58
N GLN A 137 9.14 0.85 3.51
CA GLN A 137 8.88 -0.13 2.45
C GLN A 137 7.46 0.03 1.91
N VAL A 138 7.29 -0.14 0.60
CA VAL A 138 5.98 -0.12 -0.05
C VAL A 138 5.26 -1.46 0.19
N LEU A 139 4.15 -1.41 0.92
CA LEU A 139 3.28 -2.57 1.15
C LEU A 139 2.23 -2.74 0.06
N GLU A 140 1.68 -1.62 -0.40
CA GLU A 140 0.63 -1.57 -1.40
C GLU A 140 0.87 -0.31 -2.25
N GLY A 141 0.47 -0.35 -3.52
CA GLY A 141 0.62 0.77 -4.42
C GLY A 141 1.92 0.74 -5.21
N ARG A 142 2.55 -0.44 -5.37
CA ARG A 142 3.77 -0.64 -6.16
C ARG A 142 3.66 -0.05 -7.57
N THR A 143 2.50 -0.16 -8.23
CA THR A 143 2.27 0.48 -9.54
C THR A 143 2.34 2.00 -9.46
N ARG A 144 1.78 2.64 -8.41
CA ARG A 144 1.83 4.10 -8.22
C ARG A 144 3.26 4.58 -8.02
N VAL A 145 4.03 3.89 -7.17
CA VAL A 145 5.45 4.20 -6.94
C VAL A 145 6.28 3.95 -8.21
N GLY A 146 5.98 2.88 -8.96
CA GLY A 146 6.61 2.61 -10.25
C GLY A 146 6.32 3.70 -11.28
N VAL A 147 5.06 4.14 -11.40
CA VAL A 147 4.66 5.27 -12.25
C VAL A 147 5.42 6.54 -11.85
N LEU A 148 5.49 6.86 -10.55
CA LEU A 148 6.27 8.00 -10.04
C LEU A 148 7.73 7.94 -10.53
N ARG A 149 8.41 6.81 -10.30
CA ARG A 149 9.81 6.61 -10.72
C ARG A 149 9.98 6.73 -12.23
N GLY A 150 9.07 6.13 -13.00
CA GLY A 150 9.08 6.19 -14.46
C GLY A 150 8.88 7.62 -14.99
N ARG A 151 7.91 8.36 -14.44
CA ARG A 151 7.64 9.75 -14.80
C ARG A 151 8.83 10.66 -14.49
N LEU A 152 9.46 10.50 -13.32
CA LEU A 152 10.69 11.23 -12.97
C LEU A 152 11.83 10.96 -13.96
N ARG A 153 12.06 9.69 -14.32
CA ARG A 153 13.07 9.30 -15.33
C ARG A 153 12.80 9.94 -16.68
N GLU A 154 11.54 9.97 -17.10
CA GLU A 154 11.09 10.52 -18.38
C GLU A 154 10.86 12.03 -18.37
N GLN A 155 11.15 12.70 -17.24
CA GLN A 155 10.95 14.15 -17.06
C GLN A 155 9.49 14.58 -17.32
N LEU A 156 8.53 13.72 -17.01
CA LEU A 156 7.11 14.01 -17.05
C LEU A 156 6.67 14.79 -15.80
N HIS A 157 5.47 15.36 -15.84
CA HIS A 157 4.93 16.10 -14.69
C HIS A 157 4.82 15.20 -13.45
N VAL A 158 5.44 15.65 -12.35
CA VAL A 158 5.50 15.01 -11.04
C VAL A 158 5.51 16.11 -9.97
N ALA A 159 4.65 15.99 -8.95
CA ALA A 159 4.68 16.86 -7.77
C ALA A 159 5.95 16.59 -6.93
N PRO A 160 6.50 17.59 -6.23
CA PRO A 160 7.74 17.41 -5.45
C PRO A 160 7.57 16.53 -4.19
N GLU A 161 6.33 16.33 -3.76
CA GLU A 161 5.98 15.60 -2.56
C GLU A 161 4.66 14.85 -2.75
N HIS A 162 4.45 13.79 -1.98
CA HIS A 162 3.32 12.90 -2.15
C HIS A 162 2.81 12.34 -0.83
N GLN A 163 1.49 12.20 -0.73
CA GLN A 163 0.88 11.66 0.49
C GLN A 163 0.92 10.13 0.51
N ALA A 164 1.36 9.51 1.60
CA ALA A 164 1.30 8.08 1.80
C ALA A 164 0.76 7.76 3.19
N TRP A 165 0.02 6.66 3.32
CA TRP A 165 -0.28 6.10 4.65
C TRP A 165 0.97 5.38 5.14
N VAL A 166 1.47 5.74 6.32
CA VAL A 166 2.69 5.16 6.91
C VAL A 166 2.35 4.46 8.21
N GLY A 167 2.64 3.16 8.27
CA GLY A 167 2.51 2.35 9.48
C GLY A 167 3.79 2.37 10.30
N ARG A 168 3.71 2.83 11.55
CA ARG A 168 4.81 2.87 12.53
C ARG A 168 4.32 2.39 13.90
N SER A 169 5.24 2.10 14.83
CA SER A 169 4.92 1.84 16.25
C SER A 169 4.60 3.10 17.05
#